data_AF-H6R3M8-F1
#
_entry.id   AF-H6R3M8-F1
#
_cell.length_a   1.000
_cell.length_b   1.000
_cell.length_c   1.000
_cell.angle_alpha   90.00
_cell.angle_beta   90.00
_cell.angle_gamma   90.00
#
_symmetry.space_group_name_H-M   'P 1'
#
loop_
_entity.id
_entity.type
_entity.pdbx_description
1 polymer ?
#
loop_
_entity_poly.entity_id
_entity_poly.type
_entity_poly.pdbx_seq_one_letter_code
_entity_poly.pdbx_strand_id
1 'polypeptide(L)'
;MVRFLDGRSESPGESLSRVVMAQAGLPMPELQATVLDDLARFVARVDFLFPDRGIVGEFDGMVKYRKTARAPESVVIAEKKREDALRALGWMVVRWTWPELDRPRRWLAALERTNHVARTGTWHPAGAAVRRRR
;
A
#
# COMPACT_ATOMS: atom_id res chain seq x y z
N MET A 1 -20.59 19.00 -0.53
CA MET A 1 -19.82 17.98 0.21
C MET A 1 -19.23 16.98 -0.77
N VAL A 2 -18.27 17.39 -1.60
CA VAL A 2 -17.66 16.54 -2.64
C VAL A 2 -16.17 16.88 -2.72
N ARG A 3 -15.34 16.13 -1.99
CA ARG A 3 -13.87 16.20 -2.11
C ARG A 3 -13.19 14.85 -1.81
N PHE A 4 -13.87 13.73 -2.08
CA PHE A 4 -13.34 12.38 -1.85
C PHE A 4 -13.11 11.54 -3.12
N LEU A 5 -13.40 12.09 -4.30
CA LEU A 5 -12.99 11.49 -5.57
C LEU A 5 -11.56 11.95 -5.90
N ASP A 6 -10.58 11.38 -5.23
CA ASP A 6 -9.21 11.41 -5.75
C ASP A 6 -9.10 10.29 -6.79
N GLY A 7 -8.87 10.64 -8.05
CA GLY A 7 -8.76 9.71 -9.18
C GLY A 7 -7.57 8.75 -9.10
N ARG A 8 -6.78 8.81 -8.02
CA ARG A 8 -5.72 7.86 -7.70
C ARG A 8 -6.20 6.64 -6.93
N SER A 9 -7.42 6.65 -6.37
CA SER A 9 -8.01 5.48 -5.74
C SER A 9 -8.47 4.51 -6.84
N GLU A 10 -7.79 3.38 -6.99
CA GLU A 10 -8.04 2.44 -8.10
C GLU A 10 -9.24 1.52 -7.80
N SER A 11 -9.76 1.54 -6.57
CA SER A 11 -10.95 0.80 -6.17
C SER A 11 -11.87 1.55 -5.17
N PRO A 12 -13.17 1.21 -5.09
CA PRO A 12 -14.09 1.73 -4.06
C PRO A 12 -13.63 1.43 -2.63
N GLY A 13 -12.98 0.28 -2.42
CA GLY A 13 -12.48 -0.10 -1.11
C GLY A 13 -11.30 0.75 -0.66
N GLU A 14 -10.41 1.16 -1.56
CA GLU A 14 -9.37 2.15 -1.25
C GLU A 14 -10.00 3.51 -0.86
N SER A 15 -11.01 3.96 -1.59
CA SER A 15 -11.71 5.22 -1.29
C SER A 15 -12.37 5.18 0.09
N LEU A 16 -13.05 4.07 0.40
CA LEU A 16 -13.66 3.87 1.71
C LEU A 16 -12.60 3.77 2.83
N SER A 17 -11.49 3.09 2.57
CA SER A 17 -10.36 3.01 3.50
C SER A 17 -9.87 4.40 3.92
N ARG A 18 -9.75 5.33 2.96
CA ARG A 18 -9.36 6.72 3.23
C ARG A 18 -10.37 7.47 4.08
N VAL A 19 -11.66 7.27 3.84
CA VAL A 19 -12.71 7.88 4.67
C VAL A 19 -12.58 7.39 6.11
N VAL A 20 -12.41 6.09 6.31
CA VAL A 20 -12.24 5.50 7.64
C VAL A 20 -10.96 5.99 8.32
N MET A 21 -9.83 6.07 7.60
CA MET A 21 -8.58 6.64 8.12
C MET A 21 -8.75 8.10 8.55
N ALA A 22 -9.41 8.92 7.71
CA ALA A 22 -9.64 10.34 7.99
C ALA A 22 -10.55 10.53 9.21
N GLN A 23 -11.59 9.72 9.34
CA GLN A 23 -12.48 9.72 10.51
C GLN A 23 -11.75 9.30 11.80
N ALA A 24 -10.74 8.45 11.69
CA ALA A 24 -9.89 8.04 12.79
C ALA A 24 -8.77 9.05 13.13
N GLY A 25 -8.64 10.15 12.38
CA GLY A 25 -7.60 11.15 12.61
C GLY A 25 -6.19 10.70 12.21
N LEU A 26 -6.06 9.66 11.36
CA LEU A 26 -4.78 9.27 10.80
C LEU A 26 -4.24 10.35 9.84
N PRO A 27 -2.91 10.50 9.73
CA PRO A 27 -2.31 11.35 8.71
C PRO A 27 -2.73 10.88 7.32
N MET A 28 -2.74 11.79 6.35
CA MET A 28 -3.07 11.42 4.97
C MET A 28 -1.91 10.61 4.37
N PRO A 29 -2.15 9.39 3.87
CA PRO A 29 -1.12 8.61 3.20
C PRO A 29 -0.81 9.17 1.80
N GLU A 30 0.41 8.90 1.34
CA GLU A 30 0.76 9.01 -0.07
C GLU A 30 0.11 7.86 -0.83
N LEU A 31 -0.80 8.20 -1.74
CA LEU A 31 -1.53 7.21 -2.51
C LEU A 31 -0.70 6.70 -3.67
N GLN A 32 -0.78 5.40 -3.92
CA GLN A 32 -0.25 4.79 -5.14
C GLN A 32 1.24 5.06 -5.34
N ALA A 33 1.98 5.17 -4.24
CA ALA A 33 3.41 5.50 -4.23
C ALA A 33 4.25 4.34 -4.77
N THR A 34 5.35 4.67 -5.44
CA THR A 34 6.30 3.67 -5.95
C THR A 34 7.47 3.55 -4.98
N VAL A 35 7.76 2.33 -4.53
CA VAL A 35 8.92 1.99 -3.70
C VAL A 35 10.01 1.40 -4.58
N LEU A 36 11.23 1.87 -4.38
CA LEU A 36 12.45 1.44 -5.06
C LEU A 36 13.46 0.91 -4.04
N ASP A 37 14.29 -0.04 -4.46
CA ASP A 37 15.43 -0.50 -3.66
C ASP A 37 16.62 0.48 -3.69
N ASP A 38 17.70 0.13 -3.00
CA ASP A 38 18.95 0.92 -2.93
C ASP A 38 19.63 1.15 -4.29
N LEU A 39 19.29 0.33 -5.30
CA LEU A 39 19.78 0.45 -6.67
C LEU A 39 18.78 1.18 -7.58
N ALA A 40 17.79 1.85 -7.00
CA ALA A 40 16.69 2.54 -7.68
C ALA A 40 15.85 1.61 -8.59
N ARG A 41 15.82 0.30 -8.30
CA ARG A 41 15.00 -0.67 -9.05
C ARG A 41 13.60 -0.72 -8.44
N PHE A 42 12.60 -0.88 -9.31
CA PHE A 42 11.21 -1.00 -8.90
C PHE A 42 10.98 -2.22 -8.00
N VAL A 43 10.37 -1.99 -6.84
CA VAL A 43 9.96 -3.05 -5.90
C VAL A 43 8.45 -3.23 -5.91
N ALA A 44 7.71 -2.16 -5.63
CA ALA A 44 6.25 -2.20 -5.60
C ALA A 44 5.63 -0.82 -5.83
N ARG A 45 4.39 -0.82 -6.32
CA ARG A 45 3.45 0.29 -6.18
C ARG A 45 2.47 -0.10 -5.08
N VAL A 46 2.26 0.78 -4.10
CA VAL A 46 1.49 0.47 -2.89
C VAL A 46 0.28 1.40 -2.77
N ASP A 47 -0.84 0.90 -2.26
CA ASP A 47 -2.08 1.68 -2.19
C ASP A 47 -1.93 2.90 -1.27
N PHE A 48 -1.36 2.69 -0.08
CA PHE A 48 -1.19 3.71 0.96
C PHE A 48 0.23 3.65 1.52
N LEU A 49 0.95 4.76 1.46
CA LEU A 49 2.28 4.88 2.05
C LEU A 49 2.26 5.93 3.17
N PHE A 50 2.74 5.53 4.35
CA PHE A 50 2.97 6.40 5.50
C PHE A 50 4.47 6.54 5.72
N PRO A 51 5.14 7.44 4.98
CA PRO A 51 6.60 7.49 4.95
C PRO A 51 7.20 7.78 6.33
N ASP A 52 6.59 8.67 7.11
CA ASP A 52 7.10 9.02 8.45
C ASP A 52 6.95 7.90 9.47
N ARG A 53 6.08 6.93 9.19
CA ARG A 53 5.81 5.78 10.07
C ARG A 53 6.48 4.50 9.62
N GLY A 54 7.07 4.47 8.42
CA GLY A 54 7.63 3.25 7.85
C GLY A 54 6.57 2.17 7.58
N ILE A 55 5.34 2.59 7.25
CA ILE A 55 4.20 1.69 7.04
C ILE A 55 3.70 1.78 5.59
N VAL A 56 3.40 0.61 5.04
CA VAL A 56 2.64 0.41 3.80
C VAL A 56 1.28 -0.19 4.16
N GLY A 57 0.20 0.42 3.70
CA GLY A 57 -1.16 -0.10 3.78
C GLY A 57 -1.63 -0.61 2.41
N GLU A 58 -2.25 -1.78 2.36
CA GLU A 58 -2.80 -2.36 1.13
C GLU A 58 -4.24 -2.82 1.38
N PHE A 59 -5.15 -2.48 0.46
CA PHE A 59 -6.51 -2.98 0.50
C PHE A 59 -6.67 -4.14 -0.49
N ASP A 60 -7.00 -5.33 0.03
CA ASP A 60 -7.28 -6.48 -0.82
C ASP A 60 -8.78 -6.67 -1.04
N GLY A 61 -9.24 -6.27 -2.22
CA GLY A 61 -10.63 -6.40 -2.64
C GLY A 61 -11.10 -7.83 -2.90
N MET A 62 -10.29 -8.88 -2.70
CA MET A 62 -10.61 -10.31 -2.89
C MET A 62 -11.00 -10.74 -4.32
N VAL A 63 -11.21 -9.80 -5.25
CA VAL A 63 -11.68 -10.06 -6.63
C VAL A 63 -10.55 -10.49 -7.58
N LYS A 64 -9.27 -10.33 -7.20
CA LYS A 64 -8.14 -10.62 -8.11
C LYS A 64 -7.95 -12.11 -8.43
N TYR A 65 -8.38 -13.03 -7.55
CA TYR A 65 -8.18 -14.48 -7.76
C TYR A 65 -9.10 -15.12 -8.80
N ARG A 66 -10.19 -14.46 -9.20
CA ARG A 66 -11.17 -15.06 -10.13
C ARG A 66 -10.94 -14.73 -11.60
N LYS A 67 -10.04 -13.81 -11.94
CA LYS A 67 -9.93 -13.24 -13.30
C LYS A 67 -8.60 -13.47 -14.02
N THR A 68 -7.58 -14.05 -13.38
CA THR A 68 -6.31 -14.31 -14.06
C THR A 68 -6.23 -15.74 -14.58
N ALA A 69 -6.06 -15.90 -15.89
CA ALA A 69 -5.74 -17.18 -16.55
C ALA A 69 -4.34 -17.74 -16.20
N ARG A 70 -3.65 -17.15 -15.22
CA ARG A 70 -2.42 -17.67 -14.64
C ARG A 70 -2.77 -18.66 -13.53
N ALA A 71 -2.01 -19.74 -13.42
CA ALA A 71 -2.11 -20.68 -12.30
C ALA A 71 -2.14 -19.89 -10.98
N PRO A 72 -3.18 -20.04 -10.14
CA PRO A 72 -3.38 -19.26 -8.92
C PRO A 72 -2.15 -19.19 -8.01
N GLU A 73 -1.36 -20.26 -7.98
CA GLU A 73 -0.10 -20.37 -7.25
C GLU A 73 0.94 -19.31 -7.65
N SER A 74 1.07 -19.01 -8.93
CA SER A 74 2.05 -18.03 -9.42
C SER A 74 1.75 -16.60 -8.96
N VAL A 75 0.46 -16.26 -8.80
CA VAL A 75 0.01 -14.96 -8.29
C VAL A 75 0.32 -14.85 -6.80
N VAL A 76 0.03 -15.90 -6.03
CA VAL A 76 0.32 -15.95 -4.59
C VAL A 76 1.83 -15.85 -4.34
N ILE A 77 2.66 -16.56 -5.11
CA ILE A 77 4.12 -16.49 -4.98
C ILE A 77 4.64 -15.09 -5.32
N ALA A 78 4.14 -14.47 -6.39
CA ALA A 78 4.55 -13.12 -6.77
C ALA A 78 4.18 -12.09 -5.70
N GLU A 79 2.99 -12.21 -5.12
CA GLU A 79 2.52 -11.34 -4.06
C GLU A 79 3.36 -11.49 -2.78
N LYS A 80 3.67 -12.74 -2.40
CA LYS A 80 4.56 -13.02 -1.26
C LYS A 80 5.95 -12.41 -1.47
N LYS A 81 6.56 -12.62 -2.65
CA LYS A 81 7.88 -12.06 -2.97
C LYS A 81 7.89 -10.53 -2.90
N ARG A 82 6.82 -9.89 -3.35
CA ARG A 82 6.67 -8.43 -3.28
C ARG A 82 6.60 -7.94 -1.85
N GLU A 83 5.83 -8.62 -1.00
CA GLU A 83 5.74 -8.29 0.42
C GLU A 83 7.08 -8.52 1.14
N ASP A 84 7.75 -9.64 0.88
CA ASP A 84 9.07 -9.94 1.43
C ASP A 84 10.11 -8.87 1.04
N ALA A 85 10.06 -8.38 -0.20
CA ALA A 85 10.93 -7.30 -0.67
C ALA A 85 10.64 -5.96 0.03
N LEU A 86 9.38 -5.61 0.25
CA LEU A 86 9.01 -4.42 1.03
C LEU A 86 9.51 -4.53 2.48
N ARG A 87 9.35 -5.70 3.11
CA ARG A 87 9.82 -5.98 4.46
C ARG A 87 11.35 -5.90 4.55
N ALA A 88 12.06 -6.40 3.55
CA ALA A 88 13.53 -6.30 3.48
C ALA A 88 14.04 -4.85 3.39
N LEU A 89 13.26 -3.94 2.80
CA LEU A 89 13.55 -2.50 2.79
C LEU A 89 13.14 -1.78 4.10
N GLY A 90 12.65 -2.51 5.10
CA GLY A 90 12.25 -1.96 6.39
C GLY A 90 10.81 -1.44 6.44
N TRP A 91 9.96 -1.74 5.47
CA TRP A 91 8.54 -1.39 5.52
C TRP A 91 7.72 -2.40 6.30
N MET A 92 6.88 -1.91 7.21
CA MET A 92 5.82 -2.72 7.81
C MET A 92 4.61 -2.71 6.89
N VAL A 93 4.19 -3.89 6.43
CA VAL A 93 3.00 -4.04 5.57
C VAL A 93 1.77 -4.38 6.43
N VAL A 94 0.72 -3.58 6.29
CA VAL A 94 -0.59 -3.76 6.93
C VAL A 94 -1.62 -3.99 5.82
N ARG A 95 -2.33 -5.11 5.88
CA ARG A 95 -3.37 -5.47 4.90
C ARG A 95 -4.72 -5.59 5.57
N TRP A 96 -5.75 -5.20 4.84
CA TRP A 96 -7.13 -5.42 5.24
C TRP A 96 -8.01 -5.70 4.03
N THR A 97 -9.11 -6.40 4.24
CA THR A 97 -10.09 -6.75 3.20
C THR A 97 -11.45 -6.13 3.54
N TRP A 98 -12.48 -6.44 2.74
CA TRP A 98 -13.84 -5.97 2.99
C TRP A 98 -14.35 -6.26 4.42
N PRO A 99 -14.27 -7.50 4.95
CA PRO A 99 -14.59 -7.80 6.35
C PRO A 99 -13.91 -6.93 7.41
N GLU A 100 -12.66 -6.53 7.18
CA GLU A 100 -11.91 -5.66 8.10
C GLU A 100 -12.27 -4.18 7.94
N LEU A 101 -12.75 -3.73 6.77
CA LEU A 101 -13.30 -2.38 6.62
C LEU A 101 -14.51 -2.17 7.53
N ASP A 102 -15.37 -3.18 7.67
CA ASP A 102 -16.51 -3.15 8.58
C ASP A 102 -16.09 -3.19 10.07
N ARG A 103 -14.85 -3.58 10.37
CA ARG A 103 -14.31 -3.72 11.73
C ARG A 103 -12.92 -3.08 11.86
N PRO A 104 -12.83 -1.74 11.79
CA PRO A 104 -11.59 -1.10 11.41
C PRO A 104 -10.53 -1.02 12.51
N ARG A 105 -10.90 -1.30 13.77
CA ARG A 105 -10.04 -1.14 14.95
C ARG A 105 -8.65 -1.76 14.78
N ARG A 106 -8.57 -2.98 14.23
CA ARG A 106 -7.31 -3.73 14.17
C ARG A 106 -6.31 -3.15 13.17
N TRP A 107 -6.76 -2.83 11.96
CA TRP A 107 -5.87 -2.32 10.92
C TRP A 107 -5.56 -0.84 11.16
N LEU A 108 -6.51 -0.04 11.67
CA LEU A 108 -6.23 1.33 12.09
C LEU A 108 -5.16 1.38 13.18
N ALA A 109 -5.30 0.58 14.24
CA ALA A 109 -4.30 0.50 15.31
C ALA A 109 -2.92 0.04 14.79
N ALA A 110 -2.87 -0.72 13.69
CA ALA A 110 -1.62 -1.09 13.06
C ALA A 110 -0.99 0.09 12.28
N LEU A 111 -1.81 0.88 11.56
CA LEU A 111 -1.38 2.09 10.86
C LEU A 111 -0.98 3.24 11.82
N GLU A 112 -1.47 3.22 13.06
CA GLU A 112 -1.09 4.16 14.11
C GLU A 112 0.34 3.95 14.64
N ARG A 113 0.90 2.76 14.44
CA ARG A 113 2.25 2.46 14.91
C ARG A 113 3.31 3.25 14.14
N THR A 114 4.47 3.39 14.76
CA THR A 114 5.69 3.78 14.06
C THR A 114 6.58 2.54 13.98
N ASN A 115 6.99 2.17 12.77
CA ASN A 115 7.99 1.16 12.57
C ASN A 115 9.38 1.81 12.66
N HIS A 116 10.15 1.46 13.69
CA HIS A 116 11.48 2.03 13.94
C HIS A 116 12.62 1.27 13.23
N VAL A 117 12.28 0.29 12.39
CA VAL A 117 13.28 -0.41 11.57
C VAL A 117 13.90 0.58 10.59
N ALA A 118 15.24 0.56 10.50
CA ALA A 118 15.97 1.37 9.53
C ALA A 118 15.47 1.05 8.12
N ARG A 119 15.11 2.09 7.36
CA ARG A 119 14.63 1.95 5.99
C ARG A 119 15.77 2.13 5.00
N THR A 120 15.76 1.31 3.97
CA THR A 120 16.65 1.44 2.81
C THR A 120 15.82 1.66 1.54
N GLY A 121 16.47 2.05 0.44
CA GLY A 121 15.82 2.43 -0.79
C GLY A 121 15.15 3.81 -0.75
N THR A 122 14.29 4.06 -1.73
CA THR A 122 13.59 5.34 -1.89
C THR A 122 12.13 5.11 -2.28
N TRP A 123 11.32 6.16 -2.22
CA TRP A 123 9.96 6.13 -2.73
C TRP A 123 9.63 7.42 -3.50
N HIS A 124 8.66 7.31 -4.40
CA HIS A 124 8.17 8.42 -5.20
C HIS A 124 6.64 8.48 -5.18
N PRO A 125 6.04 9.68 -5.10
CA PRO A 125 4.59 9.81 -5.17
C PRO A 125 4.06 9.38 -6.55
N ALA A 126 2.79 9.01 -6.62
CA ALA A 126 2.14 8.62 -7.87
C ALA A 126 2.33 9.69 -8.97
N GLY A 127 2.78 9.25 -10.15
CA GLY A 127 2.97 10.13 -11.32
C GLY A 127 4.28 10.92 -11.34
N ALA A 128 5.14 10.79 -10.32
CA ALA A 128 6.51 11.28 -10.43
C ALA A 128 7.24 10.46 -11.51
N ALA A 129 7.72 11.12 -12.56
CA ALA A 129 8.44 10.45 -13.64
C ALA A 129 9.68 9.75 -13.08
N VAL A 130 9.66 8.41 -13.04
CA VAL A 130 10.85 7.60 -12.78
C VAL A 130 11.79 7.84 -13.97
N ARG A 131 12.70 8.82 -13.84
CA ARG A 131 13.73 9.10 -14.84
C ARG A 131 14.60 7.85 -14.93
N ARG A 132 14.30 6.97 -15.89
CA ARG A 132 15.19 5.89 -16.31
C ARG A 132 16.47 6.57 -16.80
N ARG A 133 17.56 6.49 -16.03
CA ARG A 133 18.89 6.80 -16.55
C ARG A 133 19.21 5.74 -17.61
N ARG A 134 19.55 6.22 -18.81
CA ARG A 134 20.07 5.41 -19.93
C ARG A 134 21.41 4.82 -19.55
#